data_AF-A0A7D5VG57-F1
#
_entry.id   AF-A0A7D5VG57-F1
#
_cell.length_a   1.000
_cell.length_b   1.000
_cell.length_c   1.000
_cell.angle_alpha   90.00
_cell.angle_beta   90.00
_cell.angle_gamma   90.00
#
_symmetry.space_group_name_H-M   'P 1'
#
loop_
_entity.id
_entity.type
_entity.pdbx_description
1 polymer ?
#
loop_
_entity_poly.entity_id
_entity_poly.type
_entity_poly.pdbx_seq_one_letter_code
_entity_poly.pdbx_strand_id
1 'polypeptide(L)'
;MDAAPAGAVAAAWNALHALCTEMVTAAGFPAPSRPAEFGARLTSLGASPHTVMAIERLQRLSVDALREPAAVTPNAARDYVDACLATAQNVERLRQRWGW
;
A
#
# COMPACT_ATOMS: atom_id res chain seq x y z
N MET A 1 7.41 24.99 7.11
CA MET A 1 7.76 23.56 7.04
C MET A 1 6.46 22.80 6.76
N ASP A 2 5.88 23.06 5.59
CA ASP A 2 4.63 22.42 5.17
C ASP A 2 4.98 21.10 4.51
N ALA A 3 4.99 20.03 5.32
CA ALA A 3 4.83 18.69 4.79
C ALA A 3 3.40 18.60 4.22
N ALA A 4 3.25 19.17 3.02
CA ALA A 4 2.01 19.33 2.28
C ALA A 4 1.28 17.98 2.21
N PRO A 5 -0.05 17.93 2.29
CA PRO A 5 -0.84 16.69 2.31
C PRO A 5 -0.40 15.58 1.34
N ALA A 6 0.10 15.93 0.16
CA ALA A 6 0.69 14.98 -0.80
C ALA A 6 1.92 14.20 -0.26
N GLY A 7 2.76 14.83 0.56
CA GLY A 7 3.88 14.19 1.23
C GLY A 7 3.45 13.12 2.24
N ALA A 8 2.34 13.34 2.94
CA ALA A 8 1.75 12.33 3.83
C ALA A 8 1.22 11.12 3.04
N VAL A 9 0.57 11.37 1.89
CA VAL A 9 0.14 10.31 0.96
C VAL A 9 1.33 9.49 0.46
N ALA A 10 2.40 10.16 0.03
CA ALA A 10 3.62 9.51 -0.45
C ALA A 10 4.28 8.65 0.64
N ALA A 11 4.39 9.18 1.86
CA ALA A 11 4.96 8.46 3.00
C ALA A 11 4.14 7.21 3.36
N ALA A 12 2.81 7.35 3.44
CA ALA A 12 1.92 6.23 3.74
C ALA A 12 1.95 5.14 2.66
N TRP A 13 1.96 5.52 1.38
CA TRP A 13 2.11 4.58 0.28
C TRP A 13 3.45 3.83 0.36
N ASN A 14 4.56 4.54 0.55
CA ASN A 14 5.88 3.94 0.63
C ASN A 14 5.98 2.93 1.78
N ALA A 15 5.40 3.24 2.94
CA ALA A 15 5.36 2.34 4.09
C ALA A 15 4.53 1.07 3.80
N LEU A 16 3.33 1.21 3.24
CA LEU A 16 2.49 0.07 2.86
C LEU A 16 3.15 -0.79 1.79
N HIS A 17 3.78 -0.16 0.79
CA HIS A 17 4.48 -0.83 -0.29
C HIS A 17 5.67 -1.63 0.24
N ALA A 18 6.48 -1.04 1.12
CA ALA A 18 7.60 -1.72 1.76
C ALA A 18 7.14 -2.96 2.54
N LEU A 19 6.08 -2.85 3.35
CA LEU A 19 5.50 -3.98 4.07
C LEU A 19 5.06 -5.10 3.12
N CYS A 20 4.38 -4.75 2.03
CA CYS A 20 3.97 -5.74 1.03
C CYS A 20 5.18 -6.39 0.35
N THR A 21 6.25 -5.64 0.06
CA THR A 21 7.47 -6.15 -0.57
C THR A 21 8.19 -7.11 0.36
N GLU A 22 8.37 -6.73 1.63
CA GLU A 22 8.94 -7.59 2.66
C GLU A 22 8.17 -8.90 2.77
N MET A 23 6.83 -8.83 2.82
CA MET A 23 6.00 -10.03 2.89
C MET A 23 6.16 -10.95 1.66
N VAL A 24 6.15 -10.38 0.46
CA VAL A 24 6.31 -11.14 -0.80
C VAL A 24 7.70 -11.78 -0.88
N THR A 25 8.74 -11.04 -0.51
CA THR A 25 10.12 -11.53 -0.53
C THR A 25 10.41 -12.58 0.55
N ALA A 26 9.86 -12.42 1.76
CA ALA A 26 9.94 -13.40 2.83
C ALA A 26 9.31 -14.75 2.44
N ALA A 27 8.30 -14.71 1.58
CA ALA A 27 7.66 -15.91 1.04
C ALA A 27 8.44 -16.57 -0.12
N GLY A 28 9.61 -16.07 -0.49
CA GLY A 28 10.46 -16.61 -1.55
C GLY A 28 10.10 -16.15 -2.96
N PHE A 29 9.15 -15.21 -3.12
CA PHE A 29 8.95 -14.56 -4.41
C PHE A 29 10.02 -13.49 -4.64
N PRO A 30 10.41 -13.23 -5.90
CA PRO A 30 11.26 -12.08 -6.20
C PRO A 30 10.59 -10.79 -5.75
N ALA A 31 11.38 -9.73 -5.53
CA ALA A 31 10.83 -8.40 -5.29
C ALA A 31 10.01 -7.95 -6.51
N PRO A 32 8.82 -7.38 -6.33
CA PRO A 32 8.01 -6.87 -7.44
C PRO A 32 8.66 -5.65 -8.07
N SER A 33 8.85 -5.73 -9.39
CA SER A 33 9.42 -4.64 -10.19
C SER A 33 8.36 -3.61 -10.58
N ARG A 34 7.09 -4.03 -10.54
CA ARG A 34 5.93 -3.21 -10.86
C ARG A 34 4.87 -3.37 -9.78
N PRO A 35 4.18 -2.28 -9.40
CA PRO A 35 3.09 -2.36 -8.43
C PRO A 35 1.97 -3.35 -8.80
N ALA A 36 1.68 -3.54 -10.09
CA ALA A 36 0.68 -4.52 -10.56
C ALA A 36 1.07 -5.98 -10.25
N GLU A 37 2.35 -6.27 -10.02
CA GLU A 37 2.81 -7.62 -9.66
C GLU A 37 2.49 -7.97 -8.20
N PHE A 38 2.21 -6.98 -7.34
CA PHE A 38 1.85 -7.23 -5.95
C PHE A 38 0.52 -7.96 -5.84
N GLY A 39 -0.49 -7.53 -6.59
CA GLY A 39 -1.83 -8.12 -6.47
C GLY A 39 -1.83 -9.63 -6.72
N ALA A 40 -1.13 -10.07 -7.77
CA ALA A 40 -0.99 -11.48 -8.10
C ALA A 40 -0.23 -12.26 -6.99
N ARG A 41 0.91 -11.74 -6.53
CA ARG A 41 1.74 -12.41 -5.51
C ARG A 41 1.05 -12.47 -4.15
N LEU A 42 0.39 -11.39 -3.73
CA LEU A 42 -0.42 -11.35 -2.52
C LEU A 42 -1.60 -12.33 -2.60
N THR A 43 -2.24 -12.44 -3.76
CA THR A 43 -3.30 -13.44 -3.99
C THR A 43 -2.76 -14.86 -3.83
N SER A 44 -1.57 -15.16 -4.37
CA SER A 44 -0.92 -16.46 -4.18
C SER A 44 -0.58 -16.75 -2.71
N LEU A 45 -0.37 -15.72 -1.90
CA LEU A 45 -0.19 -15.82 -0.45
C LEU A 45 -1.50 -15.91 0.33
N GLY A 46 -2.65 -15.92 -0.33
CA GLY A 46 -3.97 -16.02 0.29
C GLY A 46 -4.56 -14.69 0.74
N ALA A 47 -4.07 -13.56 0.24
CA ALA A 47 -4.73 -12.27 0.43
C ALA A 47 -6.13 -12.29 -0.19
N SER A 48 -7.09 -11.64 0.46
CA SER A 48 -8.43 -11.52 -0.11
C SER A 48 -8.43 -10.62 -1.35
N PRO A 49 -9.32 -10.85 -2.33
CA PRO A 49 -9.46 -9.98 -3.49
C PRO A 49 -9.70 -8.51 -3.10
N HIS A 50 -10.43 -8.28 -2.00
CA HIS A 50 -10.68 -6.94 -1.49
C HIS A 50 -9.40 -6.24 -1.01
N THR A 51 -8.49 -6.96 -0.35
CA THR A 51 -7.19 -6.41 0.08
C THR A 51 -6.35 -6.02 -1.12
N VAL A 52 -6.31 -6.88 -2.15
CA VAL A 52 -5.57 -6.62 -3.40
C VAL A 52 -6.14 -5.40 -4.11
N MET A 53 -7.46 -5.32 -4.27
CA MET A 53 -8.13 -4.16 -4.88
C MET A 53 -7.86 -2.86 -4.10
N ALA A 54 -7.80 -2.92 -2.77
CA ALA A 54 -7.47 -1.77 -1.93
C ALA A 54 -6.04 -1.28 -2.18
N ILE A 55 -5.06 -2.19 -2.22
CA ILE A 55 -3.65 -1.85 -2.50
C ILE A 55 -3.51 -1.20 -3.88
N GLU A 56 -4.11 -1.78 -4.91
CA GLU A 56 -4.08 -1.23 -6.26
C GLU A 56 -4.76 0.14 -6.36
N ARG A 57 -5.87 0.34 -5.65
CA ARG A 57 -6.54 1.64 -5.57
C ARG A 57 -5.67 2.67 -4.88
N LEU A 58 -5.07 2.33 -3.74
CA LEU A 58 -4.18 3.21 -2.99
C LEU A 58 -2.94 3.59 -3.81
N GLN A 59 -2.40 2.66 -4.59
CA GLN A 59 -1.31 2.94 -5.52
C GLN A 59 -1.71 3.99 -6.57
N ARG A 60 -2.88 3.83 -7.20
CA ARG A 60 -3.33 4.80 -8.21
C ARG A 60 -3.51 6.18 -7.60
N LEU A 61 -4.15 6.25 -6.44
CA LEU A 61 -4.36 7.50 -5.71
C LEU A 61 -3.05 8.17 -5.28
N SER A 62 -2.00 7.42 -4.89
CA SER A 62 -0.70 8.03 -4.58
C SER A 62 -0.01 8.58 -5.82
N VAL A 63 -0.08 7.87 -6.95
CA VAL A 63 0.45 8.37 -8.23
C VAL A 63 -0.25 9.66 -8.65
N ASP A 64 -1.58 9.71 -8.52
CA ASP A 64 -2.36 10.91 -8.85
C ASP A 64 -2.03 12.08 -7.90
N ALA A 65 -1.95 11.81 -6.59
CA ALA A 65 -1.56 12.80 -5.58
C ALA A 65 -0.15 13.37 -5.80
N LEU A 66 0.79 12.56 -6.30
CA LEU A 66 2.15 13.01 -6.63
C LEU A 66 2.19 13.81 -7.94
N ARG A 67 1.27 13.55 -8.87
CA ARG A 67 1.15 14.31 -10.12
C ARG A 67 0.54 15.69 -9.89
N GLU A 68 -0.44 15.78 -9.00
CA GLU A 68 -1.14 17.03 -8.71
C GLU A 68 -1.16 17.33 -7.19
N PRO A 69 0.00 17.62 -6.58
CA PRO A 69 0.13 17.73 -5.12
C PRO A 69 -0.68 18.90 -4.53
N ALA A 70 -0.93 19.95 -5.31
CA ALA A 70 -1.73 21.10 -4.89
C ALA A 70 -3.23 20.78 -4.74
N ALA A 71 -3.72 19.72 -5.41
CA ALA A 71 -5.12 19.27 -5.30
C ALA A 71 -5.38 18.40 -4.06
N VAL A 72 -4.32 17.95 -3.37
CA VAL A 72 -4.45 17.07 -2.21
C VAL A 72 -4.83 17.89 -0.97
N THR A 73 -6.06 17.73 -0.51
CA THR A 73 -6.53 18.37 0.71
C THR A 73 -6.02 17.63 1.97
N PRO A 74 -5.92 18.30 3.13
CA PRO A 74 -5.55 17.64 4.38
C PRO A 74 -6.48 16.49 4.77
N ASN A 75 -7.79 16.62 4.51
CA ASN A 75 -8.76 15.56 4.82
C ASN A 75 -8.58 14.36 3.89
N ALA A 76 -8.39 14.59 2.58
CA ALA A 76 -8.12 13.51 1.64
C ALA A 76 -6.82 12.75 1.98
N ALA A 77 -5.79 13.46 2.43
CA ALA A 77 -4.56 12.83 2.89
C ALA A 77 -4.77 12.01 4.17
N ARG A 78 -5.57 12.49 5.13
CA ARG A 78 -5.91 11.71 6.33
C ARG A 78 -6.67 10.44 5.97
N ASP A 79 -7.71 10.55 5.15
CA ASP A 79 -8.50 9.39 4.70
C ASP A 79 -7.63 8.36 3.97
N TYR A 80 -6.68 8.83 3.17
CA TYR A 80 -5.70 7.98 2.49
C TYR A 80 -4.79 7.24 3.49
N VAL A 81 -4.26 7.95 4.49
CA VAL A 81 -3.40 7.37 5.53
C VAL A 81 -4.16 6.30 6.32
N ASP A 82 -5.40 6.58 6.70
CA ASP A 82 -6.26 5.64 7.43
C ASP A 82 -6.55 4.38 6.59
N ALA A 83 -6.80 4.55 5.28
CA ALA A 83 -6.98 3.44 4.37
C ALA A 83 -5.70 2.61 4.18
N CYS A 84 -4.51 3.24 4.13
CA CYS A 84 -3.23 2.55 4.15
C CYS A 84 -3.04 1.72 5.43
N LEU A 85 -3.36 2.29 6.59
CA LEU A 85 -3.25 1.60 7.88
C LEU A 85 -4.19 0.39 7.96
N ALA A 86 -5.46 0.54 7.56
CA ALA A 86 -6.41 -0.56 7.53
C ALA A 86 -5.97 -1.69 6.57
N THR A 87 -5.38 -1.32 5.44
CA THR A 87 -4.83 -2.28 4.47
C THR A 87 -3.59 -2.98 5.02
N ALA A 88 -2.68 -2.24 5.68
CA ALA A 88 -1.51 -2.82 6.33
C ALA A 88 -1.89 -3.84 7.40
N GLN A 89 -2.95 -3.58 8.19
CA GLN A 89 -3.47 -4.54 9.16
C GLN A 89 -3.99 -5.84 8.49
N ASN A 90 -4.59 -5.75 7.29
CA ASN A 90 -4.98 -6.94 6.54
C ASN A 90 -3.77 -7.77 6.10
N VAL A 91 -2.72 -7.09 5.62
CA VAL A 91 -1.46 -7.72 5.19
C VAL A 91 -0.75 -8.36 6.39
N GLU A 92 -0.71 -7.68 7.53
CA GLU A 92 -0.09 -8.21 8.75
C GLU A 92 -0.83 -9.43 9.31
N ARG A 93 -2.17 -9.41 9.28
CA ARG A 93 -2.97 -10.60 9.61
C ARG A 93 -2.67 -11.76 8.69
N LEU A 94 -2.42 -11.50 7.41
CA LEU A 94 -1.99 -12.54 6.49
C LEU A 94 -0.62 -13.08 6.91
N ARG A 95 0.36 -12.21 7.20
CA ARG A 95 1.69 -12.59 7.67
C ARG A 95 1.63 -13.52 8.89
N GLN A 96 0.81 -13.17 9.89
CA GLN A 96 0.63 -13.98 11.11
C GLN A 96 0.08 -15.38 10.82
N ARG A 97 -0.75 -15.56 9.78
CA ARG A 97 -1.24 -16.89 9.38
C ARG A 97 -0.15 -17.78 8.80
N TRP A 98 0.91 -17.19 8.26
CA TRP A 98 2.04 -17.91 7.67
C TRP A 98 3.18 -18.19 8.67
N GLY A 99 3.16 -17.56 9.86
CA GLY A 99 4.07 -17.87 10.95
C GLY A 99 5.50 -17.35 10.78
N TRP A 100 5.67 -16.20 10.12
CA TRP A 100 6.96 -15.51 9.97
C TRP A 100 7.26 -14.55 11.11
#